data_AF-A0A2U1N3M6-F1
#
_entry.id   AF-A0A2U1N3M6-F1
#
_cell.length_a   1.000
_cell.length_b   1.000
_cell.length_c   1.000
_cell.angle_alpha   90.00
_cell.angle_beta   90.00
_cell.angle_gamma   90.00
#
_symmetry.space_group_name_H-M   'P 1'
#
loop_
_entity.id
_entity.type
_entity.pdbx_description
1 polymer ?
#
loop_
_entity_poly.entity_id
_entity_poly.type
_entity_poly.pdbx_seq_one_letter_code
_entity_poly.pdbx_strand_id
1 'polypeptide(L)'
;MAGDGDGDGVYLAKCGRKLIEGNLCSDTYATRWLKELPAKVNIFIWRMLLNKLLTRMNLMSRGITVQSNQCGICDTGDETINHLMLHCDIARDVWALVGRWWNLDFPFVLSIREQLSWVDGSRIHGVACGCWKSGTTFWSIWKFRNQNVFQKENKAILFDSIVSTSFFWLSNRNTKLSINWIGFLQDPIMACNSL
;
A
#
# COMPACT_ATOMS: atom_id res chain seq x y z
N MET A 1 16.32 -35.72 -8.19
CA MET A 1 17.18 -36.17 -7.07
C MET A 1 16.36 -36.04 -5.80
N ALA A 2 16.27 -37.13 -5.06
CA ALA A 2 15.36 -37.37 -3.96
C ALA A 2 15.56 -36.37 -2.81
N GLY A 3 14.46 -35.85 -2.26
CA GLY A 3 14.46 -35.10 -1.02
C GLY A 3 14.24 -36.07 0.14
N ASP A 4 15.20 -36.10 1.06
CA ASP A 4 15.08 -36.78 2.35
C ASP A 4 13.83 -36.27 3.08
N GLY A 5 12.82 -37.14 3.16
CA GLY A 5 11.72 -37.02 4.10
C GLY A 5 12.17 -37.61 5.43
N ASP A 6 12.17 -36.80 6.48
CA ASP A 6 12.22 -37.32 7.84
C ASP A 6 10.98 -38.20 8.07
N GLY A 7 11.20 -39.43 8.52
CA GLY A 7 10.29 -40.58 8.40
C GLY A 7 8.99 -40.53 9.21
N ASP A 8 8.60 -39.38 9.77
CA ASP A 8 7.44 -39.25 10.67
C ASP A 8 6.27 -38.44 10.08
N GLY A 9 6.36 -37.96 8.83
CA GLY A 9 5.22 -37.25 8.19
C GLY A 9 4.82 -35.93 8.87
N VAL A 10 5.61 -35.45 9.83
CA VAL A 10 5.39 -34.16 10.50
C VAL A 10 6.09 -33.07 9.71
N TYR A 11 5.33 -32.38 8.86
CA TYR A 11 5.80 -31.17 8.19
C TYR A 11 5.92 -30.03 9.19
N LEU A 12 7.11 -29.85 9.78
CA LEU A 12 7.44 -28.62 10.50
C LEU A 12 7.27 -27.44 9.53
N ALA A 13 6.64 -26.36 10.00
CA ALA A 13 6.51 -25.09 9.25
C ALA A 13 7.86 -24.61 8.68
N LYS A 14 8.97 -25.03 9.31
CA LYS A 14 10.36 -24.86 8.87
C LYS A 14 10.67 -25.50 7.50
N CYS A 15 10.21 -26.73 7.23
CA CYS A 15 10.43 -27.41 5.95
C CYS A 15 9.57 -26.78 4.84
N GLY A 16 8.32 -26.43 5.15
CA GLY A 16 7.46 -25.69 4.23
C GLY A 16 8.06 -24.34 3.84
N ARG A 17 8.60 -23.59 4.81
CA ARG A 17 9.29 -22.32 4.55
C ARG A 17 10.49 -22.47 3.63
N LYS A 18 11.36 -23.49 3.84
CA LYS A 18 12.52 -23.76 2.96
C LYS A 18 12.12 -24.10 1.53
N LEU A 19 11.05 -24.86 1.34
CA LEU A 19 10.51 -25.21 0.02
C LEU A 19 9.92 -24.00 -0.72
N ILE A 20 9.26 -23.10 0.02
CA ILE A 20 8.72 -21.85 -0.53
C ILE A 20 9.87 -20.89 -0.88
N GLU A 21 10.85 -20.73 0.01
CA GLU A 21 12.05 -19.92 -0.20
C GLU A 21 12.92 -20.41 -1.36
N GLY A 22 13.05 -21.72 -1.53
CA GLY A 22 13.80 -22.32 -2.66
C GLY A 22 13.10 -22.22 -4.02
N ASN A 23 11.79 -21.98 -4.04
CA ASN A 23 10.99 -21.83 -5.27
C ASN A 23 10.53 -20.39 -5.54
N LEU A 24 10.90 -19.44 -4.68
CA LEU A 24 10.63 -18.02 -4.90
C LEU A 24 11.54 -17.52 -6.04
N CYS A 25 10.91 -17.05 -7.11
CA CYS A 25 11.60 -16.42 -8.24
C CYS A 25 12.50 -15.28 -7.73
N SER A 26 13.78 -15.29 -8.12
CA SER A 26 14.86 -14.38 -7.68
C SER A 26 14.62 -12.88 -7.94
N ASP A 27 13.44 -12.48 -8.41
CA ASP A 27 13.02 -11.08 -8.50
C ASP A 27 12.33 -10.60 -7.21
N THR A 28 12.68 -11.21 -6.08
CA THR A 28 11.95 -11.07 -4.82
C THR A 28 12.35 -9.76 -4.13
N TYR A 29 11.53 -8.72 -4.25
CA TYR A 29 11.41 -7.77 -3.15
C TYR A 29 10.99 -8.59 -1.93
N ALA A 30 11.96 -8.96 -1.10
CA ALA A 30 11.70 -9.59 0.19
C ALA A 30 10.62 -8.75 0.88
N THR A 31 9.61 -9.41 1.44
CA THR A 31 8.49 -8.72 2.10
C THR A 31 9.07 -7.72 3.11
N ARG A 32 9.10 -6.43 2.77
CA ARG A 32 9.58 -5.39 3.68
C ARG A 32 8.44 -5.08 4.64
N TRP A 33 8.47 -5.75 5.77
CA TRP A 33 7.48 -5.54 6.83
C TRP A 33 7.81 -4.27 7.59
N LEU A 34 6.94 -3.27 7.46
CA LEU A 34 7.01 -2.03 8.22
C LEU A 34 6.23 -2.22 9.52
N LYS A 35 6.89 -2.03 10.67
CA LYS A 35 6.29 -2.25 12.01
C LYS A 35 5.20 -1.23 12.31
N GLU A 36 5.34 -0.06 11.70
CA GLU A 36 4.45 1.10 11.80
C GLU A 36 3.12 0.85 11.06
N LEU A 37 3.11 -0.09 10.11
CA LEU A 37 1.92 -0.47 9.38
C LEU A 37 1.24 -1.70 10.00
N PRO A 38 -0.11 -1.76 10.01
CA PRO A 38 -0.82 -2.99 10.33
C PRO A 38 -0.40 -4.14 9.42
N ALA A 39 -0.36 -5.37 9.95
CA ALA A 39 0.04 -6.55 9.20
C ALA A 39 -0.76 -6.73 7.88
N LYS A 40 -2.07 -6.46 7.92
CA LYS A 40 -2.94 -6.48 6.74
C LYS A 40 -2.48 -5.54 5.61
N VAL A 41 -1.88 -4.41 5.97
CA VAL A 41 -1.39 -3.39 5.03
C VAL A 41 -0.08 -3.84 4.41
N ASN A 42 0.82 -4.41 5.22
CA ASN A 42 2.04 -5.04 4.69
C ASN A 42 1.72 -6.17 3.70
N ILE A 43 0.76 -7.05 4.03
CA ILE A 43 0.29 -8.10 3.11
C ILE A 43 -0.30 -7.49 1.84
N PHE A 44 -1.09 -6.44 1.99
CA PHE A 44 -1.67 -5.72 0.85
C PHE A 44 -0.59 -5.14 -0.07
N ILE A 45 0.41 -4.43 0.47
CA ILE A 45 1.53 -3.86 -0.31
C ILE A 45 2.32 -4.97 -1.02
N TRP A 46 2.60 -6.08 -0.33
CA TRP A 46 3.27 -7.22 -0.95
C TRP A 46 2.45 -7.80 -2.11
N ARG A 47 1.14 -8.00 -1.93
CA ARG A 47 0.25 -8.45 -3.02
C ARG A 47 0.15 -7.45 -4.16
N MET A 48 0.22 -6.15 -3.86
CA MET A 48 0.25 -5.07 -4.83
C MET A 48 1.51 -5.15 -5.70
N LEU A 49 2.68 -5.32 -5.08
CA LEU A 49 3.97 -5.47 -5.77
C LEU A 49 4.04 -6.69 -6.68
N LEU A 50 3.37 -7.79 -6.30
CA LEU A 50 3.25 -9.01 -7.09
C LEU A 50 2.18 -8.93 -8.20
N ASN A 51 1.51 -7.80 -8.36
CA ASN A 51 0.35 -7.64 -9.25
C ASN A 51 -0.76 -8.68 -8.99
N LYS A 52 -1.04 -8.98 -7.71
CA LYS A 52 -2.03 -10.00 -7.28
C LYS A 52 -3.29 -9.43 -6.62
N LEU A 53 -3.49 -8.12 -6.67
CA LEU A 53 -4.75 -7.49 -6.26
C LEU A 53 -5.86 -7.77 -7.30
N LEU A 54 -7.11 -7.74 -6.85
CA LEU A 54 -8.30 -8.04 -7.66
C LEU A 54 -8.78 -6.81 -8.43
N THR A 55 -7.91 -6.23 -9.25
CA THR A 55 -8.33 -5.22 -10.24
C THR A 55 -9.06 -5.87 -11.40
N ARG A 56 -9.86 -5.12 -12.15
CA ARG A 56 -10.63 -5.64 -13.30
C ARG A 56 -9.70 -6.29 -14.33
N MET A 57 -8.55 -5.69 -14.63
CA MET A 57 -7.54 -6.29 -15.52
C MET A 57 -7.00 -7.63 -14.99
N ASN A 58 -6.72 -7.72 -13.69
CA ASN A 58 -6.22 -8.96 -13.07
C ASN A 58 -7.31 -10.04 -12.92
N LEU A 59 -8.59 -9.66 -12.88
CA LEU A 59 -9.71 -10.60 -12.91
C LEU A 59 -9.87 -11.21 -14.31
N MET A 60 -9.86 -10.36 -15.35
CA MET A 60 -9.92 -10.81 -16.73
C MET A 60 -8.76 -11.72 -17.11
N SER A 61 -7.54 -11.40 -16.65
CA SER A 61 -6.36 -12.25 -16.89
C SER A 61 -6.46 -13.63 -16.24
N ARG A 62 -7.40 -13.83 -15.30
CA ARG A 62 -7.70 -15.11 -14.64
C ARG A 62 -8.94 -15.80 -15.23
N GLY A 63 -9.48 -15.29 -16.34
CA GLY A 63 -10.69 -15.81 -16.98
C GLY A 63 -11.99 -15.45 -16.25
N ILE A 64 -11.96 -14.54 -15.27
CA ILE A 64 -13.17 -14.08 -14.59
C ILE A 64 -13.81 -12.98 -15.43
N THR A 65 -15.06 -13.19 -15.82
CA THR A 65 -15.83 -12.22 -16.60
C THR A 65 -16.16 -11.00 -15.73
N VAL A 66 -15.81 -9.80 -16.21
CA VAL A 66 -16.17 -8.51 -15.61
C VAL A 66 -16.99 -7.70 -16.62
N GLN A 67 -17.96 -6.92 -16.14
CA GLN A 67 -18.85 -6.15 -17.02
C GLN A 67 -18.14 -5.03 -17.79
N SER A 68 -17.07 -4.49 -17.22
CA SER A 68 -16.25 -3.43 -17.82
C SER A 68 -14.82 -3.56 -17.29
N ASN A 69 -13.85 -3.17 -18.12
CA ASN A 69 -12.44 -3.07 -17.75
C ASN A 69 -12.09 -1.69 -17.14
N GLN A 70 -13.03 -0.73 -17.17
CA GLN A 70 -12.79 0.65 -16.76
C GLN A 70 -12.32 0.75 -15.30
N CYS A 71 -11.68 1.84 -14.89
CA CYS A 71 -11.31 2.05 -13.50
C CYS A 71 -12.54 2.17 -12.58
N GLY A 72 -12.57 1.44 -11.46
CA GLY A 72 -13.64 1.51 -10.47
C GLY A 72 -13.67 2.78 -9.62
N ILE A 73 -12.77 3.74 -9.85
CA ILE A 73 -12.76 5.06 -9.19
C ILE A 73 -13.12 6.19 -10.16
N CYS A 74 -12.42 6.30 -11.29
CA CYS A 74 -12.59 7.40 -12.23
C CYS A 74 -13.50 7.08 -13.42
N ASP A 75 -13.93 5.81 -13.56
CA ASP A 75 -14.78 5.33 -14.66
C ASP A 75 -14.16 5.51 -16.07
N THR A 76 -12.84 5.79 -16.13
CA THR A 76 -12.06 5.96 -17.36
C THR A 76 -10.83 5.08 -17.34
N GLY A 77 -10.37 4.64 -18.53
CA GLY A 77 -9.16 3.83 -18.70
C GLY A 77 -9.23 2.43 -18.06
N ASP A 78 -8.30 1.55 -18.45
CA ASP A 78 -8.26 0.17 -17.94
C ASP A 78 -7.80 0.12 -16.47
N GLU A 79 -8.52 -0.63 -15.62
CA GLU A 79 -8.18 -0.79 -14.20
C GLU A 79 -6.99 -1.73 -13.98
N THR A 80 -5.80 -1.24 -14.31
CA THR A 80 -4.52 -1.81 -13.87
C THR A 80 -4.21 -1.33 -12.45
N ILE A 81 -3.29 -2.00 -11.74
CA ILE A 81 -2.89 -1.54 -10.41
C ILE A 81 -2.20 -0.17 -10.49
N ASN A 82 -1.32 0.07 -11.48
CA ASN A 82 -0.67 1.37 -11.64
C ASN A 82 -1.70 2.48 -11.94
N HIS A 83 -2.66 2.22 -12.83
CA HIS A 83 -3.72 3.20 -13.09
C HIS A 83 -4.55 3.48 -11.83
N LEU A 84 -5.02 2.44 -11.15
CA LEU A 84 -5.83 2.57 -9.95
C LEU A 84 -5.10 3.33 -8.83
N MET A 85 -3.81 3.05 -8.62
CA MET A 85 -3.05 3.58 -7.48
C MET A 85 -2.36 4.91 -7.77
N LEU A 86 -2.04 5.22 -9.03
CA LEU A 86 -1.15 6.33 -9.38
C LEU A 86 -1.68 7.21 -10.51
N HIS A 87 -2.26 6.63 -11.56
CA HIS A 87 -2.51 7.39 -12.81
C HIS A 87 -3.93 7.88 -13.00
N CYS A 88 -4.92 7.28 -12.32
CA CYS A 88 -6.29 7.78 -12.40
C CYS A 88 -6.38 9.19 -11.81
N ASP A 89 -7.25 10.03 -12.38
CA ASP A 89 -7.35 11.46 -12.03
C ASP A 89 -7.51 11.67 -10.52
N ILE A 90 -8.38 10.86 -9.91
CA ILE A 90 -8.62 10.90 -8.47
C ILE A 90 -7.40 10.48 -7.65
N ALA A 91 -6.65 9.47 -8.10
CA ALA A 91 -5.40 9.08 -7.42
C ALA A 91 -4.36 10.19 -7.54
N ARG A 92 -4.21 10.82 -8.71
CA ARG A 92 -3.28 11.94 -8.93
C ARG A 92 -3.61 13.12 -8.01
N ASP A 93 -4.87 13.50 -7.92
CA ASP A 93 -5.33 14.59 -7.04
C ASP A 93 -5.05 14.27 -5.57
N VAL A 94 -5.30 13.03 -5.16
CA VAL A 94 -5.01 12.57 -3.80
C VAL A 94 -3.52 12.56 -3.50
N TRP A 95 -2.67 12.07 -4.40
CA TRP A 95 -1.22 12.13 -4.22
C TRP A 95 -0.72 13.56 -4.14
N ALA A 96 -1.29 14.48 -4.91
CA ALA A 96 -0.96 15.91 -4.82
C ALA A 96 -1.40 16.51 -3.47
N LEU A 97 -2.57 16.16 -2.95
CA LEU A 97 -3.03 16.57 -1.63
C LEU A 97 -2.14 16.01 -0.51
N VAL A 98 -1.81 14.72 -0.57
CA VAL A 98 -0.91 14.05 0.38
C VAL A 98 0.49 14.67 0.30
N GLY A 99 0.99 14.96 -0.90
CA GLY A 99 2.26 15.67 -1.09
C GLY A 99 2.29 17.02 -0.39
N ARG A 100 1.29 17.87 -0.67
CA ARG A 100 1.16 19.17 0.00
C ARG A 100 1.06 19.04 1.51
N TRP A 101 0.25 18.11 2.00
CA TRP A 101 0.07 17.89 3.44
C TRP A 101 1.37 17.45 4.13
N TRP A 102 2.17 16.61 3.47
CA TRP A 102 3.47 16.18 3.99
C TRP A 102 4.61 17.14 3.67
N ASN A 103 4.35 18.26 2.97
CA ASN A 103 5.40 19.11 2.41
C ASN A 103 6.42 18.31 1.57
N LEU A 104 5.92 17.41 0.73
CA LEU A 104 6.67 16.54 -0.17
C LEU A 104 6.20 16.71 -1.61
N ASP A 105 7.16 16.89 -2.51
CA ASP A 105 6.90 16.86 -3.94
C ASP A 105 6.96 15.41 -4.45
N PHE A 106 5.82 14.71 -4.39
CA PHE A 106 5.73 13.37 -4.97
C PHE A 106 5.99 13.43 -6.48
N PRO A 107 6.93 12.64 -7.00
CA PRO A 107 7.20 12.60 -8.43
C PRO A 107 6.04 11.96 -9.17
N PHE A 108 5.88 12.36 -10.43
CA PHE A 108 5.12 11.55 -11.36
C PHE A 108 5.92 10.28 -11.66
N VAL A 109 5.34 9.12 -11.38
CA VAL A 109 5.98 7.81 -11.55
C VAL A 109 5.12 6.89 -12.40
N LEU A 110 5.77 6.01 -13.17
CA LEU A 110 5.08 5.10 -14.07
C LEU A 110 4.67 3.80 -13.38
N SER A 111 5.29 3.49 -12.23
CA SER A 111 5.03 2.27 -11.51
C SER A 111 5.01 2.46 -9.99
N ILE A 112 4.28 1.57 -9.31
CA ILE A 112 4.30 1.48 -7.84
C ILE A 112 5.71 1.19 -7.32
N ARG A 113 6.53 0.51 -8.11
CA ARG A 113 7.93 0.21 -7.78
C ARG A 113 8.76 1.49 -7.75
N GLU A 114 8.66 2.32 -8.78
CA GLU A 114 9.29 3.64 -8.79
C GLU A 114 8.82 4.52 -7.62
N GLN A 115 7.52 4.52 -7.32
CA GLN A 115 6.99 5.26 -6.17
C GLN A 115 7.68 4.82 -4.88
N LEU A 116 7.72 3.52 -4.61
CA LEU A 116 8.31 2.98 -3.39
C LEU A 116 9.83 3.21 -3.34
N SER A 117 10.53 3.11 -4.48
CA SER A 117 11.96 3.42 -4.56
C SER A 117 12.25 4.89 -4.28
N TRP A 118 11.43 5.82 -4.79
CA TRP A 118 11.57 7.25 -4.48
C TRP A 118 11.36 7.52 -3.00
N VAL A 119 10.33 6.88 -2.42
CA VAL A 119 10.02 6.98 -1.00
C VAL A 119 11.17 6.45 -0.14
N ASP A 120 11.81 5.37 -0.54
CA ASP A 120 12.97 4.77 0.13
C ASP A 120 14.22 5.65 0.04
N GLY A 121 14.43 6.29 -1.12
CA GLY A 121 15.54 7.22 -1.35
C GLY A 121 15.31 8.62 -0.76
N SER A 122 14.06 8.97 -0.42
CA SER A 122 13.74 10.26 0.18
C SER A 122 14.41 10.37 1.56
N ARG A 123 15.15 11.46 1.78
CA ARG A 123 15.86 11.76 3.05
C ARG A 123 14.90 12.13 4.19
N ILE A 124 13.71 11.54 4.23
CA ILE A 124 12.76 11.74 5.32
C ILE A 124 13.23 10.87 6.50
N HIS A 125 14.31 11.32 7.14
CA HIS A 125 14.87 10.71 8.34
C HIS A 125 14.01 11.07 9.54
N GLY A 126 13.49 10.05 10.23
CA GLY A 126 12.67 10.19 11.43
C GLY A 126 11.84 8.94 11.69
N VAL A 127 11.16 8.91 12.84
CA VAL A 127 10.22 7.84 13.26
C VAL A 127 9.12 7.63 12.20
N ALA A 128 8.94 8.60 11.32
CA ALA A 128 8.06 8.59 10.17
C ALA A 128 8.77 8.23 8.83
N CYS A 129 9.22 7.00 8.64
CA CYS A 129 9.74 6.48 7.35
C CYS A 129 8.80 6.74 6.15
N GLY A 130 9.26 7.30 5.03
CA GLY A 130 8.38 7.59 3.87
C GLY A 130 7.46 6.43 3.43
N CYS A 131 7.89 5.18 3.63
CA CYS A 131 7.16 3.98 3.21
C CYS A 131 5.79 3.84 3.90
N TRP A 132 5.65 4.32 5.15
CA TRP A 132 4.37 4.24 5.83
C TRP A 132 3.36 5.26 5.26
N LYS A 133 3.82 6.46 4.85
CA LYS A 133 2.99 7.51 4.22
C LYS A 133 2.37 7.02 2.92
N SER A 134 3.18 6.31 2.15
CA SER A 134 2.71 5.68 0.91
C SER A 134 1.82 4.48 1.19
N GLY A 135 2.13 3.70 2.23
CA GLY A 135 1.32 2.57 2.65
C GLY A 135 -0.11 2.93 3.08
N THR A 136 -0.29 4.01 3.86
CA THR A 136 -1.63 4.50 4.24
C THR A 136 -2.40 4.99 3.02
N THR A 137 -1.73 5.69 2.10
CA THR A 137 -2.33 6.22 0.87
C THR A 137 -2.79 5.09 -0.04
N PHE A 138 -1.91 4.14 -0.38
CA PHE A 138 -2.27 2.97 -1.20
C PHE A 138 -3.41 2.15 -0.59
N TRP A 139 -3.37 1.92 0.73
CA TRP A 139 -4.43 1.20 1.42
C TRP A 139 -5.78 1.92 1.34
N SER A 140 -5.78 3.24 1.52
CA SER A 140 -7.01 4.04 1.51
C SER A 140 -7.62 4.11 0.11
N ILE A 141 -6.80 4.28 -0.93
CA ILE A 141 -7.26 4.20 -2.34
C ILE A 141 -7.88 2.84 -2.62
N TRP A 142 -7.24 1.75 -2.20
CA TRP A 142 -7.78 0.40 -2.37
C TRP A 142 -9.11 0.19 -1.64
N LYS A 143 -9.20 0.65 -0.39
CA LYS A 143 -10.42 0.56 0.41
C LYS A 143 -11.56 1.33 -0.24
N PHE A 144 -11.28 2.57 -0.64
CA PHE A 144 -12.23 3.44 -1.34
C PHE A 144 -12.71 2.80 -2.63
N ARG A 145 -11.81 2.27 -3.47
CA ARG A 145 -12.18 1.52 -4.68
C ARG A 145 -13.13 0.37 -4.36
N ASN A 146 -12.80 -0.45 -3.36
CA ASN A 146 -13.63 -1.61 -3.02
C ASN A 146 -15.01 -1.19 -2.53
N GLN A 147 -15.10 -0.10 -1.75
CA GLN A 147 -16.38 0.46 -1.36
C GLN A 147 -17.13 0.97 -2.59
N ASN A 148 -16.47 1.76 -3.46
CA ASN A 148 -17.07 2.35 -4.65
C ASN A 148 -17.64 1.34 -5.65
N VAL A 149 -17.08 0.12 -5.68
CA VAL A 149 -17.61 -0.99 -6.50
C VAL A 149 -18.98 -1.48 -6.02
N PHE A 150 -19.27 -1.42 -4.71
CA PHE A 150 -20.54 -1.89 -4.13
C PHE A 150 -21.50 -0.75 -3.79
N GLN A 151 -20.97 0.41 -3.40
CA GLN A 151 -21.71 1.61 -2.99
C GLN A 151 -20.97 2.83 -3.51
N LYS A 152 -21.65 3.68 -4.31
CA LYS A 152 -21.03 4.91 -4.82
C LYS A 152 -20.70 5.84 -3.65
N GLU A 153 -19.41 5.99 -3.37
CA GLU A 153 -18.89 6.82 -2.30
C GLU A 153 -18.50 8.20 -2.82
N ASN A 154 -18.60 9.21 -1.96
CA ASN A 154 -18.16 10.55 -2.34
C ASN A 154 -16.62 10.61 -2.36
N LYS A 155 -16.05 10.87 -3.54
CA LYS A 155 -14.60 10.97 -3.77
C LYS A 155 -13.90 11.97 -2.85
N ALA A 156 -14.61 13.00 -2.39
CA ALA A 156 -14.07 14.02 -1.47
C ALA A 156 -13.59 13.44 -0.13
N ILE A 157 -14.15 12.30 0.32
CA ILE A 157 -13.81 11.71 1.62
C ILE A 157 -12.45 10.98 1.63
N LEU A 158 -11.86 10.74 0.45
CA LEU A 158 -10.68 9.91 0.31
C LEU A 158 -9.47 10.52 1.02
N PHE A 159 -9.26 11.83 0.89
CA PHE A 159 -8.17 12.52 1.57
C PHE A 159 -8.37 12.49 3.10
N ASP A 160 -9.56 12.83 3.58
CA ASP A 160 -9.88 12.78 5.02
C ASP A 160 -9.70 11.37 5.60
N SER A 161 -10.04 10.34 4.82
CA SER A 161 -9.82 8.93 5.17
C SER A 161 -8.33 8.60 5.29
N ILE A 162 -7.48 9.15 4.42
CA ILE A 162 -6.02 8.98 4.48
C ILE A 162 -5.46 9.63 5.73
N VAL A 163 -5.86 10.88 6.00
CA VAL A 163 -5.38 11.65 7.14
C VAL A 163 -5.77 10.97 8.46
N SER A 164 -7.06 10.63 8.62
CA SER A 164 -7.55 9.94 9.82
C SER A 164 -6.91 8.57 10.01
N THR A 165 -6.83 7.75 8.95
CA THR A 165 -6.19 6.43 9.02
C THR A 165 -4.71 6.54 9.39
N SER A 166 -4.00 7.52 8.83
CA SER A 166 -2.60 7.80 9.14
C SER A 166 -2.40 8.14 10.61
N PHE A 167 -3.22 9.06 11.15
CA PHE A 167 -3.17 9.41 12.56
C PHE A 167 -3.45 8.22 13.46
N PHE A 168 -4.55 7.48 13.20
CA PHE A 168 -4.90 6.34 14.04
C PHE A 168 -3.80 5.27 14.07
N TRP A 169 -3.13 5.02 12.95
CA TRP A 169 -2.04 4.04 12.93
C TRP A 169 -0.80 4.55 13.64
N LEU A 170 -0.42 5.81 13.43
CA LEU A 170 0.72 6.40 14.13
C LEU A 170 0.51 6.43 15.65
N SER A 171 -0.61 7.02 16.10
CA SER A 171 -0.89 7.24 17.52
C SER A 171 -1.08 5.94 18.30
N ASN A 172 -1.61 4.88 17.67
CA ASN A 172 -1.87 3.62 18.38
C ASN A 172 -0.77 2.56 18.22
N ARG A 173 0.09 2.65 17.18
CA ARG A 173 1.14 1.64 16.96
C ARG A 173 2.53 2.11 17.38
N ASN A 174 2.70 3.39 17.67
CA ASN A 174 3.95 3.94 18.15
C ASN A 174 3.77 4.51 19.56
N THR A 175 4.00 3.66 20.56
CA THR A 175 3.81 4.01 21.98
C THR A 175 4.72 5.11 22.49
N LYS A 176 5.75 5.48 21.73
CA LYS A 176 6.65 6.59 22.06
C LYS A 176 6.13 7.92 21.53
N LEU A 177 5.37 7.93 20.43
CA LEU A 177 4.82 9.13 19.78
C LEU A 177 3.56 9.61 20.49
N SER A 178 3.64 10.80 21.09
CA SER A 178 2.49 11.55 21.56
C SER A 178 2.12 12.61 20.53
N ILE A 179 1.23 12.26 19.60
CA ILE A 179 0.84 13.13 18.48
C ILE A 179 -0.50 13.80 18.78
N ASN A 180 -0.53 15.14 18.74
CA ASN A 180 -1.77 15.90 18.79
C ASN A 180 -2.45 15.93 17.41
N TRP A 181 -3.76 15.68 17.35
CA TRP A 181 -4.53 15.70 16.09
C TRP A 181 -4.44 17.03 15.33
N ILE A 182 -4.60 18.17 16.01
CA ILE A 182 -4.55 19.50 15.40
C ILE A 182 -3.15 19.78 14.85
N GLY A 183 -2.11 19.47 15.64
CA GLY A 183 -0.72 19.60 15.18
C GLY A 183 -0.42 18.72 13.97
N PHE A 184 -0.93 17.49 13.95
CA PHE A 184 -0.78 16.56 12.83
C PHE A 184 -1.49 17.02 11.55
N LEU A 185 -2.66 17.67 11.67
CA LEU A 185 -3.35 18.26 10.53
C LEU A 185 -2.56 19.42 9.91
N GLN A 186 -1.90 20.23 10.73
CA GLN A 186 -1.17 21.42 10.29
C GLN A 186 0.20 21.09 9.71
N ASP A 187 1.00 20.30 10.45
CA ASP A 187 2.33 19.89 10.04
C ASP A 187 2.62 18.47 10.55
N PRO A 188 2.34 17.44 9.74
CA PRO A 188 2.51 16.07 10.16
C PRO A 188 3.99 15.66 10.28
N ILE A 189 4.92 16.37 9.65
CA ILE A 189 6.37 16.15 9.83
C ILE A 189 6.78 16.59 11.24
N MET A 190 6.46 17.84 11.59
CA MET A 190 6.77 18.38 12.92
C MET A 190 6.09 17.57 14.02
N ALA A 191 4.81 17.22 13.84
CA ALA A 191 4.06 16.44 14.81
C ALA A 191 4.62 15.02 15.03
N CYS A 192 5.33 14.45 14.05
CA CYS A 192 6.01 13.16 14.17
C CYS A 192 7.46 13.27 14.69
N ASN A 193 8.07 14.46 14.62
CA ASN A 193 9.45 14.71 15.05
C ASN A 193 9.54 15.34 16.45
N SER A 194 8.42 15.70 17.08
CA SER A 194 8.36 16.35 18.39
C SER A 194 8.61 15.40 19.59
N LEU A 195 9.56 14.46 19.47
CA LEU A 195 10.09 13.64 20.55
C LEU A 195 11.61 13.74 20.62
#